data_AF-A0A534ZW16-F1
#
_entry.id   AF-A0A534ZW16-F1
#
_cell.length_a   1.000
_cell.length_b   1.000
_cell.length_c   1.000
_cell.angle_alpha   90.00
_cell.angle_beta   90.00
_cell.angle_gamma   90.00
#
_symmetry.space_group_name_H-M   'P 1'
#
loop_
_entity.id
_entity.type
_entity.pdbx_description
1 polymer ?
#
loop_
_entity_poly.entity_id
_entity_poly.type
_entity_poly.pdbx_seq_one_letter_code
_entity_poly.pdbx_strand_id
1 'polypeptide(L)' 'MSRGAPKALVLMRIPRGAPAPADESIRAAIQADRRRLGLGPANGDQYRLAGPYRIEVGGKALDEYVAWEV' A
#
# COMPACT_ATOMS: atom_id res chain seq x y z
N MET A 1 23.02 -9.17 -13.71
CA MET A 1 21.61 -9.29 -13.28
C MET A 1 20.98 -7.92 -13.43
N SER A 2 19.95 -7.76 -14.26
CA SER A 2 19.23 -6.48 -14.33
C SER A 2 18.67 -6.19 -12.94
N ARG A 3 19.03 -5.07 -12.33
CA ARG A 3 18.34 -4.60 -11.11
C ARG A 3 16.89 -4.40 -11.52
N GLY A 4 15.98 -5.20 -10.97
CA GLY A 4 14.55 -5.07 -11.25
C GLY A 4 14.13 -3.61 -11.07
N ALA A 5 13.23 -3.14 -11.95
CA ALA A 5 12.72 -1.78 -11.82
C ALA A 5 12.13 -1.57 -10.42
N PRO A 6 12.40 -0.43 -9.77
CA PRO A 6 11.82 -0.10 -8.47
C PRO A 6 10.28 -0.13 -8.54
N LYS A 7 9.67 -0.65 -7.48
CA LYS A 7 8.21 -0.80 -7.32
C LYS A 7 7.73 -0.04 -6.09
N ALA A 8 6.55 0.56 -6.20
CA ALA A 8 5.88 1.23 -5.10
C ALA A 8 5.35 0.21 -4.07
N LEU A 9 5.41 0.61 -2.80
CA LEU A 9 4.92 -0.16 -1.66
C LEU A 9 4.30 0.81 -0.66
N VAL A 10 3.09 0.52 -0.23
CA VAL A 10 2.33 1.38 0.70
C VAL A 10 1.83 0.61 1.90
N LEU A 11 1.89 1.28 3.05
CA LEU A 11 1.29 0.85 4.30
C LEU A 11 0.07 1.71 4.58
N MET A 12 -1.08 1.09 4.81
CA MET A 12 -2.29 1.79 5.21
C MET A 12 -2.74 1.26 6.56
N ARG A 13 -3.07 2.18 7.47
CA ARG A 13 -3.54 1.84 8.81
C ARG A 13 -4.94 2.40 8.99
N ILE A 14 -5.85 1.55 9.40
CA ILE A 14 -7.22 1.93 9.73
C ILE A 14 -7.51 1.60 11.20
N PRO A 15 -8.52 2.23 11.81
CA PRO A 15 -9.01 1.80 13.13
C PRO A 15 -9.35 0.31 13.10
N ARG A 16 -9.05 -0.39 14.20
CA ARG A 16 -9.32 -1.83 14.27
C ARG A 16 -10.79 -2.15 14.03
N GLY A 17 -11.05 -3.12 13.17
CA GLY A 17 -12.40 -3.55 12.80
C GLY A 17 -13.14 -2.63 11.82
N ALA A 18 -12.52 -1.54 11.37
CA ALA A 18 -13.07 -0.73 10.30
C ALA A 18 -13.03 -1.48 8.95
N PRO A 19 -13.84 -1.07 7.96
CA PRO A 19 -13.82 -1.66 6.63
C PRO A 19 -12.41 -1.58 6.01
N ALA A 20 -12.02 -2.65 5.30
CA ALA A 20 -10.78 -2.67 4.56
C ALA A 20 -10.71 -1.48 3.58
N PRO A 21 -9.51 -0.93 3.29
CA PRO A 21 -9.36 0.16 2.34
C PRO A 21 -9.95 -0.21 0.97
N ALA A 22 -10.70 0.71 0.37
CA ALA A 22 -11.26 0.51 -0.95
C ALA A 22 -10.16 0.38 -2.02
N ASP A 23 -10.41 -0.40 -3.07
CA ASP A 23 -9.47 -0.62 -4.18
C ASP A 23 -8.95 0.70 -4.78
N GLU A 24 -9.83 1.67 -4.99
CA GLU A 24 -9.47 3.00 -5.48
C GLU A 24 -8.49 3.73 -4.54
N SER A 25 -8.71 3.63 -3.22
CA SER A 25 -7.81 4.24 -2.22
C SER A 25 -6.43 3.59 -2.23
N ILE A 26 -6.37 2.26 -2.43
CA ILE A 26 -5.11 1.52 -2.54
C ILE A 26 -4.34 1.96 -3.78
N ARG A 27 -5.01 2.01 -4.93
CA ARG A 27 -4.41 2.48 -6.19
C ARG A 27 -3.90 3.92 -6.07
N ALA A 28 -4.69 4.80 -5.47
CA ALA A 28 -4.30 6.20 -5.25
C ALA A 28 -3.04 6.30 -4.37
N ALA A 29 -2.95 5.50 -3.31
CA ALA A 29 -1.77 5.46 -2.45
C ALA A 29 -0.52 4.97 -3.21
N ILE A 30 -0.64 3.89 -4.00
CA ILE A 30 0.46 3.39 -4.84
C ILE A 30 0.93 4.48 -5.82
N GLN A 31 0.00 5.14 -6.52
CA GLN A 31 0.37 6.21 -7.46
C GLN A 31 1.02 7.41 -6.74
N ALA A 32 0.60 7.72 -5.51
CA ALA A 32 1.26 8.75 -4.70
C ALA A 32 2.69 8.35 -4.33
N ASP A 33 2.93 7.08 -3.97
CA ASP A 33 4.27 6.58 -3.67
C ASP A 33 5.17 6.55 -4.91
N ARG A 34 4.64 6.14 -6.07
CA ARG A 34 5.37 6.23 -7.36
C ARG A 34 5.83 7.65 -7.66
N ARG A 35 4.94 8.63 -7.52
CA ARG A 35 5.26 10.05 -7.71
C ARG A 35 6.36 10.50 -6.74
N ARG A 36 6.27 10.10 -5.47
CA ARG A 36 7.28 10.38 -4.44
C ARG A 36 8.64 9.77 -4.79
N LEU A 37 8.65 8.60 -5.41
CA LEU A 37 9.85 7.88 -5.84
C LEU A 37 10.38 8.34 -7.21
N GLY A 38 9.72 9.31 -7.87
CA GLY A 38 10.10 9.77 -9.22
C GLY A 38 9.88 8.71 -10.31
N LEU A 39 9.00 7.75 -10.07
CA LEU A 39 8.65 6.71 -11.02
C LEU A 39 7.60 7.24 -12.01
N GLY A 40 7.69 6.84 -13.28
CA GLY A 40 6.65 7.13 -14.27
C GLY A 40 5.30 6.48 -13.89
N PRO A 41 4.21 6.74 -14.63
CA PRO A 41 2.93 6.06 -14.37
C PRO A 41 3.09 4.53 -14.47
N ALA A 42 2.35 3.78 -13.67
CA ALA A 42 2.35 2.31 -13.74
C ALA A 42 1.64 1.86 -15.03
N ASN A 43 2.28 1.02 -15.83
CA ASN A 43 1.67 0.37 -16.98
C ASN A 43 1.09 -0.99 -16.53
N GLY A 44 -0.13 -0.99 -15.98
CA GLY A 44 -0.80 -2.19 -15.48
C GLY A 44 -0.91 -2.20 -13.96
N ASP A 45 -2.06 -1.74 -13.46
CA ASP A 45 -2.33 -1.48 -12.04
C ASP A 45 -2.54 -2.75 -11.18
N GLN A 46 -1.75 -3.81 -11.40
CA GLN A 46 -1.83 -4.99 -10.54
C GLN A 46 -1.01 -4.77 -9.28
N TYR A 47 -1.66 -4.91 -8.13
CA TYR A 47 -1.02 -4.91 -6.83
C TYR A 47 -1.43 -6.17 -6.06
N ARG A 48 -0.56 -6.57 -5.14
CA ARG A 48 -0.89 -7.55 -4.11
C ARG A 48 -1.22 -6.82 -2.82
N LEU A 49 -2.16 -7.36 -2.06
CA LEU A 49 -2.55 -6.86 -0.75
C LEU A 49 -2.31 -7.95 0.29
N ALA A 50 -1.76 -7.57 1.44
CA ALA A 50 -1.64 -8.42 2.61
C ALA A 50 -2.18 -7.71 3.86
N GLY A 51 -2.68 -8.49 4.81
CA GLY A 51 -3.36 -8.03 6.03
C GLY A 51 -4.82 -8.51 6.11
N PRO A 52 -5.60 -8.01 7.09
CA PRO A 52 -5.18 -7.04 8.11
C PRO A 52 -4.20 -7.65 9.12
N TYR A 53 -3.14 -6.91 9.42
CA TYR A 53 -2.24 -7.18 10.55
C TYR A 53 -2.69 -6.33 11.73
N ARG A 54 -3.04 -6.98 12.84
CA ARG A 54 -3.42 -6.29 14.08
C ARG A 54 -2.17 -5.70 14.72
N ILE A 55 -2.13 -4.38 14.83
CA ILE A 55 -1.02 -3.66 15.47
C ILE A 55 -1.54 -2.67 16.53
N GLU A 56 -0.61 -2.19 17.35
CA GLU A 56 -0.86 -1.10 18.28
C GLU A 56 0.22 -0.03 18.11
N VAL A 57 -0.18 1.23 17.95
CA VAL A 57 0.74 2.36 17.77
C VAL A 57 0.32 3.49 18.70
N GLY A 58 1.18 3.83 19.66
CA GLY A 58 0.90 4.89 20.64
C GLY A 58 -0.41 4.67 21.41
N GLY A 59 -0.68 3.44 21.85
CA GLY A 59 -1.91 3.07 22.57
C GLY A 59 -3.16 2.93 21.70
N LYS A 60 -3.05 3.12 20.37
CA LYS A 60 -4.18 2.97 19.45
C LYS A 60 -4.16 1.62 18.77
N ALA A 61 -5.26 0.88 18.89
CA ALA A 61 -5.51 -0.37 18.18
C ALA A 61 -5.84 -0.12 16.71
N LEU A 62 -5.02 -0.65 15.80
CA LEU A 62 -5.15 -0.48 14.35
C LEU A 62 -5.11 -1.83 13.64
N ASP A 63 -5.64 -1.83 12.41
CA ASP A 63 -5.42 -2.88 11.41
C ASP A 63 -4.56 -2.29 10.27
N GLU A 64 -3.43 -2.94 9.98
CA GLU A 64 -2.48 -2.52 8.95
C GLU A 64 -2.58 -3.41 7.72
N TYR A 65 -2.54 -2.76 6.56
CA TYR A 65 -2.53 -3.39 5.25
C TYR A 65 -1.29 -2.97 4.50
N VAL A 66 -0.67 -3.93 3.82
CA VAL A 66 0.51 -3.72 2.97
C VAL A 66 0.09 -3.98 1.53
N ALA A 67 0.29 -3.00 0.65
CA ALA A 67 0.07 -3.15 -0.78
C ALA A 67 1.34 -2.86 -1.57
N TRP A 68 1.63 -3.67 -2.59
CA TRP A 68 2.80 -3.48 -3.44
C TRP A 68 2.51 -3.88 -4.89
N GLU A 69 3.18 -3.21 -5.83
CA GLU A 69 3.04 -3.51 -7.26
C GLU A 69 3.60 -4.90 -7.61
N VAL A 70 2.92 -5.58 -8.53
CA VAL A 70 3.31 -6.92 -9.01
C VAL A 70 4.41 -6.88 -10.05
#